data_AF-A0AAE6MKI7-F1
#
_entry.id   AF-A0AAE6MKI7-F1
#
_cell.length_a   1.000
_cell.length_b   1.000
_cell.length_c   1.000
_cell.angle_alpha   90.00
_cell.angle_beta   90.00
_cell.angle_gamma   90.00
#
_symmetry.space_group_name_H-M   'P 1'
#
loop_
_entity.id
_entity.type
_entity.pdbx_description
1 polymer ?
#
loop_
_entity_poly.entity_id
_entity_poly.type
_entity_poly.pdbx_seq_one_letter_code
_entity_poly.pdbx_strand_id
1 'polypeptide(L)'
;MSKDENIKTIRFPVKTDEKLVIIANKCGLSKLDLFMFMVDYFYKTKKDPRDLNDELLKNAINRKTDNIVAFIRTQEQELLMPLKKDSERIVSSQSKIVEYFNQYIITHNKEQKEAYLAQRKAIEEIVKYLQIIDRLQLEKRNLKARFKSILEHYVSQRENLNVFAKQADKDELVRFAREQLESL
;
A
#
# COMPACT_ATOMS: atom_id res chain seq x y z
N MET A 1 -75.45 -45.91 -33.90
CA MET A 1 -75.62 -44.47 -34.18
C MET A 1 -74.86 -43.71 -33.11
N SER A 2 -73.79 -43.00 -33.49
CA SER A 2 -73.00 -42.20 -32.56
C SER A 2 -73.89 -41.09 -32.00
N LYS A 3 -74.01 -41.00 -30.67
CA LYS A 3 -74.69 -39.86 -30.04
C LYS A 3 -73.86 -38.63 -30.38
N ASP A 4 -74.49 -37.63 -30.97
CA ASP A 4 -73.88 -36.31 -31.10
C ASP A 4 -73.56 -35.82 -29.66
N GLU A 5 -72.30 -35.52 -29.37
CA GLU A 5 -71.88 -35.07 -28.05
C GLU A 5 -72.20 -33.58 -27.84
N ASN A 6 -72.37 -32.81 -28.93
CA ASN A 6 -72.53 -31.36 -28.91
C ASN A 6 -74.00 -30.91 -29.00
N ILE A 7 -74.83 -31.41 -28.08
CA ILE A 7 -76.29 -31.20 -28.08
C ILE A 7 -76.77 -29.86 -27.50
N LYS A 8 -75.86 -28.97 -27.08
CA LYS A 8 -76.21 -27.71 -26.42
C LYS A 8 -76.14 -26.53 -27.39
N THR A 9 -77.16 -25.68 -27.38
CA THR A 9 -77.24 -24.49 -28.23
C THR A 9 -77.27 -23.22 -27.38
N ILE A 10 -76.46 -22.23 -27.76
CA ILE A 10 -76.44 -20.90 -27.16
C ILE A 10 -76.90 -19.90 -28.22
N ARG A 11 -77.89 -19.07 -27.90
CA ARG A 11 -78.37 -17.99 -28.78
C ARG A 11 -77.72 -16.67 -28.40
N PHE A 12 -77.20 -15.95 -29.38
CA PHE A 12 -76.59 -14.63 -29.22
C PHE A 12 -76.85 -13.75 -30.45
N PRO A 13 -76.70 -12.42 -30.35
CA PRO A 13 -76.97 -11.51 -31.47
C PRO A 13 -76.06 -11.74 -32.68
N VAL A 14 -76.53 -11.40 -33.88
CA VAL A 14 -75.78 -11.53 -35.16
C VAL A 14 -74.42 -10.81 -35.09
N LYS A 15 -74.38 -9.61 -34.50
CA LYS A 15 -73.13 -8.86 -34.30
C LYS A 15 -72.08 -9.60 -33.45
N THR A 16 -72.52 -10.46 -32.53
CA THR A 16 -71.62 -11.28 -31.72
C THR A 16 -71.12 -12.49 -32.52
N ASP A 17 -71.95 -13.05 -33.42
CA ASP A 17 -71.51 -14.11 -34.34
C ASP A 17 -70.44 -13.63 -35.31
N GLU A 18 -70.60 -12.44 -35.89
CA GLU A 18 -69.60 -11.83 -36.76
C GLU A 18 -68.24 -11.71 -36.06
N LYS A 19 -68.23 -11.23 -34.81
CA LYS A 19 -67.01 -11.15 -33.98
C LYS A 19 -66.43 -12.53 -33.69
N LEU A 20 -67.27 -13.51 -33.36
CA LEU A 20 -66.84 -14.87 -33.06
C LEU A 20 -66.18 -15.53 -34.28
N VAL A 21 -66.76 -15.33 -35.48
CA VAL A 21 -66.20 -15.83 -36.74
C VAL A 21 -64.84 -15.20 -37.03
N ILE A 22 -64.70 -13.89 -36.86
CA ILE A 22 -63.43 -13.19 -37.08
C ILE A 22 -62.34 -13.74 -36.15
N ILE A 23 -62.65 -13.90 -34.86
CA ILE A 23 -61.69 -14.40 -33.87
C ILE A 23 -61.35 -15.87 -34.14
N ALA A 24 -62.35 -16.71 -34.45
CA ALA A 24 -62.16 -18.12 -34.75
C ALA A 24 -61.24 -18.32 -35.96
N ASN A 25 -61.50 -17.58 -37.05
CA ASN A 25 -60.67 -17.60 -38.25
C ASN A 25 -59.25 -17.11 -37.97
N LYS A 26 -59.08 -16.04 -37.17
CA LYS A 26 -57.76 -15.52 -36.78
C LYS A 26 -56.94 -16.55 -35.98
N CYS A 27 -57.61 -17.34 -35.15
CA CYS A 27 -56.97 -18.39 -34.35
C CYS A 27 -56.86 -19.74 -35.08
N GLY A 28 -57.39 -19.86 -36.31
CA GLY A 28 -57.41 -21.12 -37.06
C GLY A 28 -58.30 -22.20 -36.43
N LEU A 29 -59.33 -21.79 -35.68
CA LEU A 29 -60.22 -22.67 -34.92
C LEU A 29 -61.65 -22.65 -35.49
N SER A 30 -62.43 -23.71 -35.26
CA SER A 30 -63.88 -23.64 -35.46
C SER A 30 -64.53 -22.78 -34.37
N LYS A 31 -65.76 -22.27 -34.62
CA LYS A 31 -66.50 -21.50 -33.60
C LYS A 31 -66.71 -22.30 -32.31
N LEU A 32 -66.92 -23.60 -32.45
CA LEU A 32 -67.14 -24.52 -31.32
C LEU A 32 -65.86 -24.69 -30.51
N ASP A 33 -64.74 -24.97 -31.17
CA ASP A 33 -63.44 -25.16 -30.49
C ASP A 33 -63.02 -23.89 -29.77
N LEU A 34 -63.15 -22.74 -30.44
CA LEU A 34 -62.85 -21.44 -29.82
C LEU A 34 -63.69 -21.24 -28.55
N PHE A 35 -65.00 -21.52 -28.60
CA PHE A 35 -65.86 -21.41 -27.43
C PHE A 35 -65.42 -22.35 -26.29
N MET A 36 -65.14 -23.62 -26.60
CA MET A 36 -64.66 -24.59 -25.61
C MET A 36 -63.35 -24.11 -24.95
N PHE A 37 -62.38 -23.64 -25.74
CA PHE A 37 -61.13 -23.10 -25.21
C PHE A 37 -61.33 -21.83 -24.40
N MET A 38 -62.25 -20.95 -24.78
CA MET A 38 -62.58 -19.75 -24.00
C MET A 38 -63.17 -20.13 -22.64
N VAL A 39 -64.11 -21.07 -22.60
CA VAL A 39 -64.70 -21.57 -21.33
C VAL A 39 -63.62 -22.18 -20.45
N ASP A 40 -62.76 -23.04 -21.01
CA ASP A 40 -61.63 -23.65 -20.31
C ASP A 40 -60.64 -22.60 -19.78
N TYR A 41 -60.34 -21.59 -20.60
CA TYR A 41 -59.42 -20.51 -20.24
C TYR A 41 -59.93 -19.73 -19.03
N PHE A 42 -61.18 -19.26 -19.06
CA PHE A 42 -61.75 -18.52 -17.92
C PHE A 42 -61.93 -19.42 -16.70
N TYR A 43 -62.30 -20.69 -16.90
CA TYR A 43 -62.44 -21.64 -15.80
C TYR A 43 -61.11 -21.96 -15.12
N LYS A 44 -60.02 -22.15 -15.88
CA LYS A 44 -58.68 -22.47 -15.34
C LYS A 44 -57.98 -21.24 -14.77
N THR A 45 -58.03 -20.10 -15.47
CA THR A 45 -57.35 -18.88 -15.05
C THR A 45 -58.11 -18.08 -13.99
N LYS A 46 -59.39 -18.41 -13.75
CA LYS A 46 -60.29 -17.68 -12.84
C LYS A 46 -60.41 -16.18 -13.17
N LYS A 47 -60.05 -15.79 -14.40
CA LYS A 47 -60.21 -14.43 -14.89
C LYS A 47 -61.68 -14.10 -15.06
N ASP A 48 -62.05 -12.85 -14.79
CA ASP A 48 -63.39 -12.35 -15.08
C ASP A 48 -63.51 -12.07 -16.59
N PRO A 49 -64.42 -12.75 -17.33
CA PRO A 49 -64.63 -12.48 -18.75
C PRO A 49 -65.18 -11.08 -19.05
N ARG A 50 -65.55 -10.30 -18.01
CA ARG A 50 -65.96 -8.91 -18.12
C ARG A 50 -64.81 -7.92 -17.94
N ASP A 51 -63.65 -8.36 -17.45
CA ASP A 51 -62.44 -7.54 -17.33
C ASP A 51 -61.72 -7.46 -18.69
N LEU A 52 -62.21 -6.57 -19.56
CA LEU A 52 -61.66 -6.38 -20.91
C LEU A 52 -60.25 -5.77 -20.92
N ASN A 53 -59.82 -5.18 -19.81
CA ASN A 53 -58.55 -4.47 -19.69
C ASN A 53 -57.47 -5.30 -18.96
N ASP A 54 -57.79 -6.50 -18.47
CA ASP A 54 -56.89 -7.35 -17.69
C ASP A 54 -56.29 -6.58 -16.48
N GLU A 55 -57.11 -5.78 -15.78
CA GLU A 55 -56.66 -4.90 -14.71
C GLU A 55 -56.02 -5.67 -13.55
N LEU A 56 -56.50 -6.88 -13.25
CA LEU A 56 -55.88 -7.75 -12.24
C LEU A 56 -54.45 -8.15 -12.62
N LEU A 57 -54.21 -8.46 -13.89
CA LEU A 57 -52.89 -8.84 -14.38
C LEU A 57 -51.94 -7.63 -14.36
N LYS A 58 -52.38 -6.47 -14.84
CA LYS A 58 -51.60 -5.22 -14.80
C LYS A 58 -51.19 -4.86 -13.38
N ASN A 59 -52.13 -4.93 -12.44
CA ASN A 59 -51.86 -4.65 -11.04
C ASN A 59 -50.86 -5.64 -10.42
N ALA A 60 -50.96 -6.93 -10.75
CA ALA A 60 -49.99 -7.92 -10.29
C ALA A 60 -48.59 -7.67 -10.85
N ILE A 61 -48.48 -7.32 -12.13
CA ILE A 61 -47.21 -6.97 -12.79
C ILE A 61 -46.61 -5.72 -12.16
N ASN A 62 -47.40 -4.65 -12.00
CA ASN A 62 -46.93 -3.40 -11.41
C ASN A 62 -46.43 -3.61 -9.99
N ARG A 63 -47.19 -4.33 -9.14
CA ARG A 63 -46.74 -4.67 -7.78
C ARG A 63 -45.43 -5.45 -7.78
N LYS A 64 -45.26 -6.42 -8.68
CA LYS A 64 -44.01 -7.18 -8.77
C LYS A 64 -42.84 -6.27 -9.19
N THR A 65 -43.07 -5.39 -10.15
CA THR A 65 -42.07 -4.41 -10.61
C THR A 65 -41.70 -3.45 -9.49
N ASP A 66 -42.68 -2.91 -8.77
CA ASP A 66 -42.46 -2.01 -7.64
C ASP A 66 -41.65 -2.68 -6.52
N ASN A 67 -41.94 -3.94 -6.23
CA ASN A 67 -41.18 -4.73 -5.26
C ASN A 67 -39.71 -4.92 -5.69
N ILE A 68 -39.46 -5.20 -6.97
CA ILE A 68 -38.09 -5.32 -7.51
C ILE A 68 -37.36 -3.99 -7.40
N VAL A 69 -38.01 -2.89 -7.78
CA VAL A 69 -37.42 -1.53 -7.70
C VAL A 69 -37.11 -1.17 -6.24
N ALA A 70 -38.02 -1.45 -5.32
CA ALA A 70 -37.80 -1.23 -3.89
C ALA A 70 -36.62 -2.04 -3.36
N PHE A 71 -36.52 -3.31 -3.75
CA PHE A 71 -35.38 -4.16 -3.39
C PHE A 71 -34.06 -3.60 -3.92
N ILE A 72 -34.00 -3.18 -5.20
CA ILE A 72 -32.81 -2.58 -5.80
C ILE A 72 -32.42 -1.29 -5.05
N ARG A 73 -33.38 -0.41 -4.75
CA ARG A 73 -33.13 0.82 -3.99
C ARG A 73 -32.57 0.52 -2.60
N THR A 74 -33.09 -0.51 -1.94
CA THR A 74 -32.62 -0.95 -0.63
C THR A 74 -31.19 -1.47 -0.71
N GLN A 75 -30.88 -2.32 -1.68
CA GLN A 75 -29.51 -2.80 -1.93
C GLN A 75 -28.54 -1.67 -2.24
N GLU A 76 -28.97 -0.68 -3.03
CA GLU A 76 -28.16 0.49 -3.34
C GLU A 76 -27.84 1.31 -2.09
N GLN A 77 -28.85 1.55 -1.24
CA GLN A 77 -28.72 2.37 -0.04
C GLN A 77 -27.94 1.68 1.09
N GLU A 78 -28.24 0.40 1.33
CA GLU A 78 -27.71 -0.33 2.48
C GLU A 78 -26.37 -1.00 2.20
N LEU A 79 -26.06 -1.31 0.93
CA LEU A 79 -24.85 -2.07 0.58
C LEU A 79 -23.93 -1.31 -0.39
N LEU A 80 -24.43 -0.93 -1.58
CA LEU A 80 -23.57 -0.41 -2.64
C LEU A 80 -22.99 0.96 -2.31
N MET A 81 -23.81 1.88 -1.79
CA MET A 81 -23.35 3.21 -1.38
C MET A 81 -22.33 3.15 -0.24
N PRO A 82 -22.55 2.42 0.87
CA PRO A 82 -21.53 2.23 1.91
C PRO A 82 -20.23 1.63 1.38
N LEU A 83 -20.31 0.57 0.56
CA LEU A 83 -19.13 -0.08 -0.01
C LEU A 83 -18.29 0.89 -0.85
N LYS A 84 -18.94 1.72 -1.67
CA LYS A 84 -18.25 2.77 -2.43
C LYS A 84 -17.55 3.76 -1.50
N LYS A 85 -18.23 4.26 -0.47
CA LYS A 85 -17.67 5.22 0.49
C LYS A 85 -16.49 4.64 1.25
N ASP A 86 -16.58 3.39 1.69
CA ASP A 86 -15.50 2.73 2.41
C ASP A 86 -14.31 2.44 1.49
N SER A 87 -14.55 2.07 0.23
CA SER A 87 -13.49 1.95 -0.77
C SER A 87 -12.76 3.29 -0.99
N GLU A 88 -13.48 4.40 -1.12
CA GLU A 88 -12.90 5.74 -1.26
C GLU A 88 -12.05 6.13 -0.04
N ARG A 89 -12.51 5.80 1.17
CA ARG A 89 -11.76 6.00 2.41
C ARG A 89 -10.47 5.19 2.45
N ILE A 90 -10.53 3.91 2.05
CA ILE A 90 -9.35 3.04 1.99
C ILE A 90 -8.32 3.61 1.02
N VAL A 91 -8.75 3.99 -0.19
CA VAL A 91 -7.86 4.59 -1.20
C VAL A 91 -7.21 5.86 -0.64
N SER A 92 -7.99 6.76 -0.04
CA SER A 92 -7.46 7.99 0.56
C SER A 92 -6.44 7.69 1.68
N SER A 93 -6.73 6.71 2.55
CA SER A 93 -5.80 6.30 3.61
C SER A 93 -4.51 5.72 3.04
N GLN A 94 -4.59 4.88 2.00
CA GLN A 94 -3.42 4.30 1.35
C GLN A 94 -2.57 5.38 0.68
N SER A 95 -3.19 6.35 0.01
CA SER A 95 -2.46 7.49 -0.57
C SER A 95 -1.66 8.26 0.48
N LYS A 96 -2.25 8.52 1.66
CA LYS A 96 -1.55 9.18 2.78
C LYS A 96 -0.39 8.35 3.32
N ILE A 97 -0.56 7.03 3.43
CA ILE A 97 0.51 6.13 3.84
C ILE A 97 1.67 6.21 2.85
N VAL A 98 1.39 6.12 1.54
CA VAL A 98 2.42 6.21 0.50
C VAL A 98 3.14 7.57 0.55
N GLU A 99 2.39 8.67 0.72
CA GLU A 99 2.96 10.00 0.88
C GLU A 99 3.88 10.08 2.11
N TYR A 100 3.44 9.53 3.25
CA TYR A 100 4.26 9.48 4.46
C TYR A 100 5.56 8.68 4.26
N PHE A 101 5.48 7.50 3.63
CA PHE A 101 6.66 6.69 3.31
C PHE A 101 7.64 7.45 2.41
N ASN A 102 7.13 8.07 1.36
CA ASN A 102 7.96 8.81 0.41
C ASN A 102 8.60 10.05 1.04
N GLN A 103 7.81 10.85 1.77
CA GLN A 103 8.30 12.11 2.31
C GLN A 103 9.16 11.91 3.55
N TYR A 104 8.72 11.10 4.51
CA TYR A 104 9.41 10.97 5.78
C TYR A 104 10.44 9.86 5.74
N ILE A 105 10.06 8.63 5.34
CA ILE A 105 10.98 7.50 5.48
C ILE A 105 12.09 7.56 4.44
N ILE A 106 11.76 7.75 3.16
CA ILE A 106 12.79 7.77 2.10
C ILE A 106 13.71 8.98 2.26
N THR A 107 13.15 10.18 2.46
CA THR A 107 13.96 11.40 2.63
C THR A 107 14.82 11.32 3.89
N HIS A 108 14.24 10.93 5.03
CA HIS A 108 15.02 10.81 6.27
C HIS A 108 16.14 9.77 6.13
N ASN A 109 15.88 8.62 5.51
CA ASN A 109 16.92 7.62 5.27
C ASN A 109 18.04 8.16 4.38
N LYS A 110 17.70 9.00 3.39
CA LYS A 110 18.68 9.65 2.52
C LYS A 110 19.53 10.66 3.30
N GLU A 111 18.90 11.55 4.06
CA GLU A 111 19.57 12.54 4.90
C GLU A 111 20.48 11.86 5.94
N GLN A 112 19.98 10.80 6.59
CA GLN A 112 20.74 10.04 7.59
C GLN A 112 21.96 9.35 6.96
N LYS A 113 21.81 8.80 5.74
CA LYS A 113 22.92 8.21 5.00
C LYS A 113 23.98 9.26 4.67
N GLU A 114 23.58 10.44 4.23
CA GLU A 114 24.50 11.55 3.93
C GLU A 114 25.23 12.04 5.20
N ALA A 115 24.51 12.16 6.32
CA ALA A 115 25.09 12.50 7.62
C ALA A 115 26.12 11.46 8.08
N TYR A 116 25.82 10.16 7.95
CA TYR A 116 26.76 9.09 8.29
C TYR A 116 28.01 9.10 7.41
N LEU A 117 27.87 9.40 6.11
CA LEU A 117 29.02 9.54 5.21
C LEU A 117 29.92 10.72 5.63
N ALA A 118 29.33 11.86 6.00
CA ALA A 118 30.08 13.00 6.51
C ALA A 118 30.78 12.68 7.84
N GLN A 119 30.07 12.04 8.77
CA GLN A 119 30.62 11.65 10.06
C GLN A 119 31.76 10.65 9.90
N ARG A 120 31.63 9.67 9.00
CA ARG A 120 32.68 8.70 8.70
C ARG A 120 33.96 9.38 8.21
N LYS A 121 33.86 10.36 7.31
CA LYS A 121 35.02 11.13 6.83
C LYS A 121 35.71 11.88 7.98
N ALA A 122 34.95 12.54 8.84
CA ALA A 122 35.49 13.24 10.00
C ALA A 122 36.21 12.28 10.96
N ILE A 123 35.65 11.09 11.20
CA ILE A 123 36.29 10.05 12.02
C ILE A 123 37.59 9.57 11.35
N GLU A 124 37.60 9.33 10.05
CA GLU A 124 38.80 8.92 9.31
C GLU A 124 39.92 9.97 9.42
N GLU A 125 39.58 11.27 9.41
CA GLU A 125 40.54 12.35 9.65
C GLU A 125 41.06 12.37 11.09
N ILE A 126 40.17 12.22 12.08
CA ILE A 126 40.55 12.13 13.50
C ILE A 126 41.53 10.98 13.73
N VAL A 127 41.26 9.81 13.13
CA VAL A 127 42.16 8.65 13.24
C VAL A 127 43.55 8.96 12.69
N LYS A 128 43.64 9.66 11.54
CA LYS A 128 44.93 10.09 10.98
C LYS A 128 45.67 11.03 11.93
N TYR A 129 44.98 12.01 12.51
CA TYR A 129 45.60 12.93 13.47
C TYR A 129 46.07 12.20 14.74
N LEU A 130 45.29 11.25 15.24
CA LEU A 130 45.69 10.44 16.39
C LEU A 130 46.96 9.62 16.11
N GLN A 131 47.08 9.03 14.92
CA GLN A 131 48.30 8.31 14.52
C GLN A 131 49.53 9.22 14.47
N ILE A 132 49.38 10.44 13.93
CA ILE A 132 50.45 11.44 13.90
C ILE A 132 50.85 11.82 15.33
N ILE A 133 49.87 12.08 16.19
CA ILE A 133 50.12 12.43 17.59
C ILE A 133 50.86 11.30 18.32
N ASP A 134 50.43 10.05 18.15
CA ASP A 134 51.07 8.90 18.78
C ASP A 134 52.53 8.75 18.35
N ARG A 135 52.80 8.90 17.04
CA ARG A 135 54.17 8.90 16.51
C ARG A 135 55.03 10.02 17.12
N LEU A 136 54.52 11.25 17.16
CA LEU A 136 55.24 12.39 17.75
C LEU A 136 55.49 12.19 19.24
N GLN A 137 54.55 11.58 19.97
CA GLN A 137 54.74 11.24 21.38
C GLN A 137 55.83 10.18 21.58
N LEU A 138 55.87 9.17 20.70
CA LEU A 138 56.93 8.15 20.72
C LEU A 138 58.30 8.76 20.41
N GLU A 139 58.41 9.57 19.35
CA GLU A 139 59.64 10.28 18.99
C GLU A 139 60.10 11.19 20.12
N LYS A 140 59.19 11.95 20.75
CA LYS A 140 59.48 12.77 21.93
C LYS A 140 59.98 11.94 23.12
N ARG A 141 59.39 10.77 23.39
CA ARG A 141 59.85 9.86 24.46
C ARG A 141 61.26 9.35 24.17
N ASN A 142 61.52 8.94 22.93
CA ASN A 142 62.84 8.46 22.50
C ASN A 142 63.90 9.56 22.60
N LEU A 143 63.59 10.78 22.16
CA LEU A 143 64.49 11.93 22.27
C LEU A 143 64.82 12.24 23.73
N LYS A 144 63.80 12.24 24.61
CA LYS A 144 64.01 12.41 26.06
C LYS A 144 64.90 11.32 26.66
N ALA A 145 64.70 10.07 26.27
CA ALA A 145 65.50 8.95 26.75
C ALA A 145 66.97 9.05 26.30
N ARG A 146 67.20 9.36 25.02
CA ARG A 146 68.55 9.56 24.48
C ARG A 146 69.25 10.76 25.11
N PHE A 147 68.57 11.90 25.23
CA PHE A 147 69.11 13.08 25.91
C PHE A 147 69.46 12.76 27.37
N LYS A 148 68.58 12.03 28.08
CA LYS A 148 68.86 11.57 29.45
C LYS A 148 70.12 10.71 29.50
N SER A 149 70.31 9.78 28.57
CA SER A 149 71.51 8.94 28.50
C SER A 149 72.78 9.77 28.28
N ILE A 150 72.75 10.77 27.39
CA ILE A 150 73.88 11.68 27.16
C ILE A 150 74.19 12.47 28.44
N LEU A 151 73.16 12.99 29.10
CA LEU A 151 73.33 13.76 30.34
C LEU A 151 73.88 12.89 31.48
N GLU A 152 73.37 11.69 31.67
CA GLU A 152 73.86 10.74 32.68
C GLU A 152 75.32 10.35 32.40
N HIS A 153 75.68 10.10 31.14
CA HIS A 153 77.06 9.85 30.75
C HIS A 153 77.96 11.06 31.04
N TYR A 154 77.53 12.27 30.68
CA TYR A 154 78.27 13.50 30.95
C TYR A 154 78.47 13.73 32.46
N VAL A 155 77.41 13.58 33.25
CA VAL A 155 77.48 13.73 34.71
C VAL A 155 78.43 12.71 35.32
N SER A 156 78.32 11.43 34.96
CA SER A 156 79.19 10.37 35.49
C SER A 156 80.66 10.60 35.14
N GLN A 157 80.96 10.94 33.88
CA GLN A 157 82.34 11.23 33.46
C GLN A 157 82.89 12.48 34.13
N ARG A 158 82.04 13.51 34.33
CA ARG A 158 82.43 14.71 35.06
C ARG A 158 82.75 14.42 36.52
N GLU A 159 81.98 13.56 37.19
CA GLU A 159 82.26 13.16 38.58
C GLU A 159 83.55 12.34 38.69
N ASN A 160 83.89 11.54 37.68
CA ASN A 160 85.14 10.79 37.61
C ASN A 160 86.37 11.69 37.34
N LEU A 161 86.17 12.89 36.78
CA LEU A 161 87.24 13.86 36.57
C LEU A 161 87.59 14.53 37.91
N ASN A 162 88.68 14.07 38.52
CA ASN A 162 89.21 14.59 39.79
C ASN A 162 89.59 16.09 39.70
N VAL A 163 89.72 16.78 40.84
CA VAL A 163 90.03 18.23 40.92
C VAL A 163 91.29 18.65 40.13
N PHE A 164 92.19 17.70 39.83
CA PHE A 164 93.43 17.88 39.07
C PHE A 164 93.33 17.51 37.57
N ALA A 165 92.13 17.24 37.03
CA ALA A 165 91.94 16.95 35.61
C ALA A 165 92.35 18.13 34.72
N LYS A 166 93.04 17.84 33.61
CA LYS A 166 93.53 18.88 32.68
C LYS A 166 92.33 19.54 31.98
N GLN A 167 92.46 20.83 31.67
CA GLN A 167 91.41 21.57 30.97
C GLN A 167 91.04 20.92 29.63
N ALA A 168 92.02 20.32 28.94
CA ALA A 168 91.81 19.57 27.70
C ALA A 168 90.82 18.39 27.85
N ASP A 169 90.87 17.65 28.96
CA ASP A 169 89.98 16.49 29.20
C ASP A 169 88.53 16.95 29.45
N LYS A 170 88.36 18.13 30.08
CA LYS A 170 87.05 18.75 30.28
C LYS A 170 86.47 19.28 28.98
N ASP A 171 87.30 19.91 28.14
CA ASP A 171 86.89 20.43 26.84
C ASP A 171 86.53 19.30 25.86
N GLU A 172 87.24 18.17 25.92
CA GLU A 172 86.93 16.96 25.13
C GLU A 172 85.61 16.31 25.56
N LEU A 173 85.34 16.20 26.87
CA LEU A 173 84.06 15.69 27.38
C LEU A 173 82.88 16.58 26.94
N VAL A 174 83.07 17.90 26.96
CA VAL A 174 82.06 18.86 26.46
C VAL A 174 81.88 18.74 24.95
N ARG A 175 82.96 18.58 24.18
CA ARG A 175 82.90 18.36 22.73
C ARG A 175 82.13 17.08 22.41
N PHE A 176 82.46 15.98 23.07
CA PHE A 176 81.82 14.68 22.89
C PHE A 176 80.32 14.70 23.20
N ALA A 177 79.91 15.37 24.28
CA ALA A 177 78.50 15.53 24.60
C ALA A 177 77.75 16.41 23.57
N ARG A 178 78.40 17.44 23.02
CA ARG A 178 77.84 18.28 21.96
C ARG A 178 77.69 17.54 20.63
N GLU A 179 78.70 16.76 20.23
CA GLU A 179 78.63 15.90 19.04
C GLU A 179 77.50 14.88 19.14
N GLN A 180 77.32 14.26 20.31
CA GLN A 180 76.19 13.36 20.54
C GLN A 180 74.83 14.09 20.51
N LEU A 181 74.78 15.33 21.00
CA LEU A 181 73.58 16.15 20.93
C LEU A 181 73.23 16.58 19.49
N GLU A 182 74.22 16.84 18.65
CA GLU A 182 74.03 17.13 17.22
C GLU A 182 73.53 15.90 16.43
N SER A 183 73.84 14.69 16.93
CA SER A 183 73.42 13.42 16.32
C SER A 183 72.01 12.93 16.73
N LEU A 184 71.30 13.69 17.56
CA LEU A 184 70.01 13.28 18.17
C LEU A 184 68.80 13.33 17.23
#